data_AF-A0A261QWH9-F1
#
_entry.id   AF-A0A261QWH9-F1
#
_cell.length_a   1.000
_cell.length_b   1.000
_cell.length_c   1.000
_cell.angle_alpha   90.00
_cell.angle_beta   90.00
_cell.angle_gamma   90.00
#
_symmetry.space_group_name_H-M   'P 1'
#
loop_
_entity.id
_entity.type
_entity.pdbx_description
1 polymer ?
#
loop_
_entity_poly.entity_id
_entity_poly.type
_entity_poly.pdbx_seq_one_letter_code
_entity_poly.pdbx_strand_id
1 'polypeptide(L)'
;MSQTSQPRNFRRLRARAVATLCLAAALPMAAAHAAVSLSHTRLIVSADQPEVTPRVANEGDQPVLLQMWFDAGNRDADPQTIVTPFLVLPPILRLEAGAQQRLRILYTGHGSPPAGRESVYWLNILEIPPKADATGAGLLQISFRTRVKVFFRPDGVKADARAHESLRFEVRRQGPEPRLRITNPTPLHQTLLDVVMGSARNHHAARNLGEPGMLAPGASIDLLIPGGRIADAGEPLWYCVIDDAGVELCGSRASVGAAGR
;
A
#
# COMPACT_ATOMS: atom_id res chain seq x y z
N MET A 1 -14.37 -20.24 -70.74
CA MET A 1 -13.78 -19.27 -69.79
C MET A 1 -14.78 -19.07 -68.66
N SER A 2 -14.55 -19.77 -67.55
CA SER A 2 -15.50 -19.91 -66.44
C SER A 2 -15.35 -18.72 -65.47
N GLN A 3 -16.40 -17.92 -65.32
CA GLN A 3 -16.47 -16.89 -64.26
C GLN A 3 -17.02 -17.51 -62.98
N THR A 4 -16.18 -17.59 -61.96
CA THR A 4 -16.52 -18.02 -60.60
C THR A 4 -17.19 -16.86 -59.85
N SER A 5 -18.49 -17.03 -59.55
CA SER A 5 -19.27 -16.16 -58.68
C SER A 5 -18.82 -16.26 -57.22
N GLN A 6 -18.33 -15.17 -56.62
CA GLN A 6 -18.08 -15.08 -55.17
C GLN A 6 -19.38 -14.82 -54.38
N PRO A 7 -19.65 -15.51 -53.27
CA PRO A 7 -20.90 -15.38 -52.53
C PRO A 7 -20.94 -14.10 -51.66
N ARG A 8 -21.93 -13.23 -51.92
CA ARG A 8 -22.22 -11.96 -51.21
C ARG A 8 -22.51 -12.10 -49.69
N ASN A 9 -22.60 -13.32 -49.16
CA ASN A 9 -23.03 -13.60 -47.78
C ASN A 9 -21.92 -13.40 -46.72
N PHE A 10 -20.64 -13.59 -47.07
CA PHE A 10 -19.52 -13.43 -46.11
C PHE A 10 -19.31 -11.98 -45.66
N ARG A 11 -19.61 -11.00 -46.51
CA ARG A 11 -19.53 -9.57 -46.16
C ARG A 11 -20.56 -9.17 -45.10
N ARG A 12 -21.77 -9.74 -45.15
CA ARG A 12 -22.83 -9.46 -44.16
C ARG A 12 -22.56 -10.12 -42.81
N LEU A 13 -21.94 -11.31 -42.81
CA LEU A 13 -21.57 -12.02 -41.58
C LEU A 13 -20.40 -11.31 -40.85
N ARG A 14 -19.39 -10.83 -41.60
CA ARG A 14 -18.29 -10.03 -41.04
C ARG A 14 -18.77 -8.68 -40.51
N ALA A 15 -19.67 -7.99 -41.21
CA ALA A 15 -20.24 -6.73 -40.74
C ALA A 15 -21.05 -6.89 -39.43
N ARG A 16 -21.80 -7.99 -39.29
CA ARG A 16 -22.53 -8.30 -38.06
C ARG A 16 -21.60 -8.66 -36.91
N ALA A 17 -20.55 -9.44 -37.15
CA ALA A 17 -19.55 -9.81 -36.13
C ALA A 17 -18.73 -8.61 -35.63
N VAL A 18 -18.40 -7.65 -36.51
CA VAL A 18 -17.74 -6.40 -36.12
C VAL A 18 -18.68 -5.51 -35.31
N ALA A 19 -19.97 -5.44 -35.65
CA ALA A 19 -20.95 -4.66 -34.91
C ALA A 19 -21.19 -5.19 -33.48
N THR A 20 -21.23 -6.52 -33.28
CA THR A 20 -21.32 -7.10 -31.92
C THR A 20 -20.04 -6.92 -31.11
N LEU A 21 -18.86 -6.96 -31.75
CA LEU A 21 -17.60 -6.73 -31.05
C LEU A 21 -17.44 -5.27 -30.59
N CYS A 22 -17.91 -4.30 -31.39
CA CYS A 22 -17.92 -2.88 -30.99
C CYS A 22 -18.94 -2.58 -29.87
N LEU A 23 -20.08 -3.28 -29.84
CA LEU A 23 -21.09 -3.09 -28.79
C LEU A 23 -20.66 -3.68 -27.44
N ALA A 24 -19.86 -4.75 -27.44
CA ALA A 24 -19.27 -5.32 -26.23
C ALA A 24 -18.12 -4.47 -25.65
N ALA A 25 -17.45 -3.65 -26.47
CA ALA A 25 -16.41 -2.73 -26.03
C ALA A 25 -16.96 -1.42 -25.41
N ALA A 26 -18.28 -1.20 -25.51
CA ALA A 26 -18.96 -0.01 -25.01
C ALA A 26 -19.62 -0.21 -23.64
N LEU A 27 -19.32 -1.30 -22.91
CA LEU A 27 -19.67 -1.35 -21.50
C LEU A 27 -18.92 -0.22 -20.79
N PRO A 28 -19.62 0.74 -20.15
CA PRO A 28 -18.94 1.72 -19.33
C PRO A 28 -18.20 0.93 -18.25
N MET A 29 -16.86 0.99 -18.27
CA MET A 29 -16.09 0.70 -17.07
C MET A 29 -16.63 1.65 -16.02
N ALA A 30 -17.42 1.14 -15.09
CA ALA A 30 -17.80 1.88 -13.90
C ALA A 30 -16.49 2.21 -13.18
N ALA A 31 -15.97 3.41 -13.41
CA ALA A 31 -14.85 3.93 -12.66
C ALA A 31 -15.34 3.99 -11.20
N ALA A 32 -14.73 3.16 -10.36
CA ALA A 32 -14.89 3.26 -8.93
C ALA A 32 -14.28 4.61 -8.52
N HIS A 33 -15.13 5.62 -8.37
CA HIS A 33 -14.71 6.93 -7.89
C HIS A 33 -14.61 6.84 -6.37
N ALA A 34 -13.38 6.81 -5.84
CA ALA A 34 -13.18 7.14 -4.45
C ALA A 34 -13.53 8.61 -4.28
N ALA A 35 -14.49 8.93 -3.41
CA ALA A 35 -14.87 10.32 -3.22
C ALA A 35 -13.75 11.10 -2.53
N VAL A 36 -12.93 10.49 -1.66
CA VAL A 36 -11.86 11.21 -0.95
C VAL A 36 -10.46 10.67 -1.28
N SER A 37 -9.56 11.56 -1.68
CA SER A 37 -8.14 11.26 -1.93
C SER A 37 -7.21 12.03 -0.99
N LEU A 38 -6.07 11.42 -0.65
CA LEU A 38 -5.00 12.04 0.13
C LEU A 38 -3.75 12.15 -0.74
N SER A 39 -3.11 13.32 -0.70
CA SER A 39 -1.87 13.62 -1.45
C SER A 39 -0.67 12.72 -1.13
N HIS A 40 -0.73 11.92 -0.06
CA HIS A 40 0.37 11.06 0.39
C HIS A 40 -0.18 9.69 0.79
N THR A 41 0.57 8.62 0.48
CA THR A 41 0.24 7.24 0.90
C THR A 41 0.87 6.86 2.24
N ARG A 42 1.81 7.67 2.72
CA ARG A 42 2.44 7.59 4.03
C ARG A 42 2.95 8.97 4.44
N LEU A 43 3.12 9.20 5.74
CA LEU A 43 3.60 10.46 6.29
C LEU A 43 4.86 10.22 7.10
N ILE A 44 5.84 11.10 6.97
CA ILE A 44 7.06 11.11 7.77
C ILE A 44 7.05 12.37 8.62
N VAL A 45 7.06 12.21 9.95
CA VAL A 45 7.20 13.32 10.90
C VAL A 45 8.50 13.12 11.66
N SER A 46 9.34 14.14 11.71
CA SER A 46 10.66 14.05 12.34
C SER A 46 10.72 15.02 13.51
N ALA A 47 11.59 14.77 14.49
CA ALA A 47 11.73 15.65 15.66
C ALA A 47 12.15 17.09 15.29
N ASP A 48 12.95 17.25 14.22
CA ASP A 48 13.36 18.55 13.66
C ASP A 48 12.23 19.24 12.86
N GLN A 49 11.26 18.47 12.37
CA GLN A 49 10.11 18.92 11.59
C GLN A 49 8.83 18.29 12.15
N PRO A 50 8.35 18.77 13.32
CA PRO A 50 7.25 18.15 14.06
C PRO A 50 5.87 18.45 13.46
N GLU A 51 5.81 18.93 12.21
CA GLU A 51 4.57 19.25 11.50
C GLU A 51 4.64 18.76 10.05
N VAL A 52 3.56 18.13 9.57
CA VAL A 52 3.35 17.85 8.14
C VAL A 52 1.96 18.30 7.70
N THR A 53 1.86 18.74 6.45
CA THR A 53 0.64 19.37 5.93
C THR A 53 0.09 18.66 4.68
N PRO A 54 -0.46 17.43 4.80
CA PRO A 54 -1.01 16.74 3.64
C PRO A 54 -2.30 17.41 3.17
N ARG A 55 -2.54 17.36 1.87
CA ARG A 55 -3.79 17.77 1.23
C ARG A 55 -4.75 16.58 1.14
N VAL A 56 -6.00 16.82 1.49
CA VAL A 56 -7.15 15.95 1.20
C VAL A 56 -8.04 16.61 0.16
N ALA A 57 -8.62 15.83 -0.75
CA ALA A 57 -9.54 16.31 -1.78
C ALA A 57 -10.79 15.44 -1.83
N ASN A 58 -11.94 16.07 -2.08
CA ASN A 58 -13.18 15.39 -2.42
C ASN A 58 -13.32 15.39 -3.95
N GLU A 59 -13.03 14.26 -4.59
CA GLU A 59 -13.19 14.01 -6.02
C GLU A 59 -14.59 13.49 -6.37
N GLY A 60 -15.45 13.31 -5.37
CA GLY A 60 -16.87 12.97 -5.54
C GLY A 60 -17.74 14.16 -5.95
N ASP A 61 -19.00 13.84 -6.25
CA ASP A 61 -20.04 14.77 -6.68
C ASP A 61 -20.94 15.27 -5.53
N GLN A 62 -20.76 14.72 -4.32
CA GLN A 62 -21.50 15.07 -3.12
C GLN A 62 -20.55 15.59 -2.03
N PRO A 63 -21.02 16.48 -1.12
CA PRO A 63 -20.23 16.86 0.05
C PRO A 63 -20.00 15.66 0.96
N VAL A 64 -18.85 15.62 1.64
CA VAL A 64 -18.52 14.56 2.60
C VAL A 64 -18.11 15.14 3.94
N LEU A 65 -18.40 14.43 5.03
CA LEU A 65 -17.84 14.74 6.35
C LEU A 65 -16.66 13.81 6.61
N LEU A 66 -15.50 14.38 6.87
CA LEU A 66 -14.31 13.64 7.26
C LEU A 66 -14.15 13.68 8.77
N GLN A 67 -13.96 12.51 9.38
CA GLN A 67 -13.49 12.39 10.77
C GLN A 67 -12.10 11.76 10.76
N MET A 68 -11.17 12.39 11.47
CA MET A 68 -9.76 12.00 11.44
C MET A 68 -9.19 11.83 12.85
N TRP A 69 -8.42 10.74 13.04
CA TRP A 69 -7.78 10.43 14.32
C TRP A 69 -6.55 9.54 14.10
N PHE A 70 -5.69 9.45 15.11
CA PHE A 70 -4.54 8.58 15.09
C PHE A 70 -4.77 7.29 15.89
N ASP A 71 -4.10 6.22 15.51
CA ASP A 71 -3.98 4.99 16.29
C ASP A 71 -2.53 4.48 16.36
N ALA A 72 -2.26 3.58 17.31
CA ALA A 72 -0.95 2.98 17.58
C ALA A 72 -0.85 1.51 17.12
N GLY A 73 -1.62 1.13 16.10
CA GLY A 73 -1.55 -0.20 15.45
C GLY A 73 -2.82 -1.02 15.61
N ASN A 74 -3.59 -0.78 16.67
CA ASN A 74 -4.89 -1.43 16.85
C ASN A 74 -5.96 -0.72 16.01
N ARG A 75 -6.33 -1.34 14.88
CA ARG A 75 -7.35 -0.81 13.95
C ARG A 75 -8.71 -0.63 14.61
N ASP A 76 -9.05 -1.53 15.53
CA ASP A 76 -10.40 -1.66 16.10
C ASP A 76 -10.49 -0.99 17.48
N ALA A 77 -9.43 -0.30 17.92
CA ALA A 77 -9.46 0.49 19.15
C ALA A 77 -10.49 1.63 19.04
N ASP A 78 -11.21 1.86 20.13
CA ASP A 78 -12.12 3.00 20.26
C ASP A 78 -11.32 4.30 20.16
N PRO A 79 -11.56 5.17 19.15
CA PRO A 79 -10.85 6.42 18.96
C PRO A 79 -10.80 7.31 20.22
N GLN A 80 -11.78 7.21 21.12
CA GLN A 80 -11.83 8.01 22.35
C GLN A 80 -10.82 7.57 23.42
N THR A 81 -10.32 6.34 23.32
CA THR A 81 -9.40 5.73 24.30
C THR A 81 -7.95 5.75 23.84
N ILE A 82 -7.70 6.12 22.58
CA ILE A 82 -6.36 6.05 21.99
C ILE A 82 -5.53 7.25 22.45
N VAL A 83 -4.34 6.93 22.98
CA VAL A 83 -3.29 7.93 23.26
C VAL A 83 -2.18 7.77 22.22
N THR A 84 -1.96 8.79 21.41
CA THR A 84 -0.84 8.88 20.47
C THR A 84 -0.18 10.26 20.59
N PRO A 85 1.09 10.42 20.17
CA PRO A 85 1.77 11.70 20.26
C PRO A 85 1.45 12.62 19.08
N PHE A 86 0.28 12.45 18.45
CA PHE A 86 -0.10 13.14 17.22
C PHE A 86 -1.46 13.80 17.32
N LEU A 87 -1.57 14.97 16.69
CA LEU A 87 -2.82 15.72 16.52
C LEU A 87 -3.04 16.03 15.05
N VAL A 88 -4.29 15.94 14.59
CA VAL A 88 -4.70 16.37 13.25
C VAL A 88 -5.70 17.52 13.37
N LEU A 89 -5.47 18.58 12.60
CA LEU A 89 -6.28 19.79 12.59
C LEU A 89 -6.76 20.13 11.16
N PRO A 90 -8.07 20.40 10.99
CA PRO A 90 -9.15 20.11 11.93
C PRO A 90 -9.39 18.58 12.06
N PRO A 91 -9.84 18.06 13.21
CA PRO A 91 -10.12 16.63 13.38
C PRO A 91 -11.43 16.18 12.70
N ILE A 92 -12.34 17.13 12.46
CA ILE A 92 -13.57 16.92 11.69
C ILE A 92 -13.69 18.07 10.70
N LEU A 93 -13.96 17.76 9.43
CA LEU A 93 -14.23 18.79 8.42
C LEU A 93 -15.26 18.32 7.41
N ARG A 94 -16.12 19.24 6.97
CA ARG A 94 -16.98 19.04 5.81
C ARG A 94 -16.23 19.51 4.57
N LEU A 95 -16.18 18.67 3.53
CA LEU A 95 -15.53 18.95 2.26
C LEU A 95 -16.58 18.90 1.15
N GLU A 96 -16.82 20.04 0.50
CA GLU A 96 -17.76 20.11 -0.63
C GLU A 96 -17.23 19.32 -1.84
N ALA A 97 -18.11 19.00 -2.78
CA ALA A 97 -17.74 18.31 -4.02
C ALA A 97 -16.67 19.10 -4.80
N GLY A 98 -15.62 18.42 -5.26
CA GLY A 98 -14.47 19.02 -5.93
C GLY A 98 -13.55 19.87 -5.05
N ALA A 99 -13.87 20.06 -3.77
CA ALA A 99 -13.08 20.88 -2.87
C ALA A 99 -11.84 20.14 -2.35
N GLN A 100 -10.81 20.91 -2.00
CA GLN A 100 -9.59 20.38 -1.39
C GLN A 100 -9.23 21.20 -0.15
N GLN A 101 -8.64 20.54 0.84
CA GLN A 101 -8.22 21.18 2.09
C GLN A 101 -6.85 20.65 2.51
N ARG A 102 -6.04 21.51 3.13
CA ARG A 102 -4.81 21.10 3.80
C ARG A 102 -5.10 20.76 5.26
N LEU A 103 -4.65 19.58 5.68
CA LEU A 103 -4.65 19.14 7.07
C LEU A 103 -3.34 19.56 7.72
N ARG A 104 -3.34 19.86 9.01
CA ARG A 104 -2.12 20.04 9.80
C ARG A 104 -1.97 18.87 10.75
N ILE A 105 -0.85 18.15 10.65
CA ILE A 105 -0.53 17.02 11.51
C ILE A 105 0.68 17.40 12.34
N LEU A 106 0.53 17.34 13.66
CA LEU A 106 1.50 17.84 14.62
C LEU A 106 1.95 16.71 15.53
N TYR A 107 3.26 16.59 15.76
CA TYR A 107 3.81 15.82 16.85
C TYR A 107 3.75 16.65 18.14
N THR A 108 3.12 16.11 19.19
CA THR A 108 2.85 16.84 20.44
C THR A 108 3.91 16.63 21.52
N GLY A 109 4.88 15.73 21.31
CA GLY A 109 5.92 15.42 22.28
C GLY A 109 5.49 14.54 23.46
N HIS A 110 4.20 14.19 23.59
CA HIS A 110 3.72 13.29 24.62
C HIS A 110 4.15 11.83 24.37
N GLY A 111 4.21 10.98 25.40
CA GLY A 111 4.39 9.54 25.23
C GLY A 111 5.78 9.05 24.75
N SER A 112 6.77 9.95 24.70
CA SER A 112 8.20 9.71 24.41
C SER A 112 8.50 8.41 23.64
N PRO A 113 8.33 8.40 22.30
CA PRO A 113 8.65 7.24 21.47
C PRO A 113 10.13 6.80 21.65
N PRO A 114 10.45 5.51 21.40
CA PRO A 114 11.79 4.98 21.58
C PRO A 114 12.86 5.80 20.85
N ALA A 115 13.90 6.21 21.57
CA ALA A 115 15.04 6.89 20.98
C ALA A 115 15.81 5.96 20.01
N GLY A 116 16.44 6.55 18.98
CA GLY A 116 17.35 5.85 18.07
C GLY A 116 16.70 4.90 17.06
N ARG A 117 15.37 4.82 17.01
CA ARG A 117 14.64 4.09 15.96
C ARG A 117 13.32 4.79 15.60
N GLU A 118 12.86 4.57 14.38
CA GLU A 118 11.57 5.04 13.91
C GLU A 118 10.42 4.33 14.65
N SER A 119 9.33 5.05 14.88
CA SER A 119 8.07 4.51 15.41
C SER A 119 6.97 4.63 14.34
N VAL A 120 5.98 3.74 14.38
CA VAL A 120 4.85 3.76 13.44
C VAL A 120 3.54 3.98 14.16
N TYR A 121 2.73 4.87 13.59
CA TYR A 121 1.37 5.19 13.95
C TYR A 121 0.51 5.18 12.68
N TRP A 122 -0.79 5.36 12.82
CA TRP A 122 -1.69 5.38 11.68
C TRP A 122 -2.64 6.55 11.78
N LEU A 123 -2.74 7.34 10.71
CA LEU A 123 -3.80 8.32 10.51
C LEU A 123 -5.00 7.61 9.89
N ASN A 124 -6.14 7.73 10.54
CA ASN A 124 -7.42 7.26 10.05
C ASN A 124 -8.20 8.45 9.50
N ILE A 125 -8.77 8.27 8.32
CA ILE A 125 -9.66 9.24 7.67
C ILE A 125 -10.94 8.48 7.33
N LEU A 126 -11.98 8.70 8.13
CA LEU A 126 -13.31 8.14 7.90
C LEU A 126 -14.11 9.16 7.09
N GLU A 127 -14.54 8.73 5.91
CA GLU A 127 -15.46 9.46 5.05
C GLU A 127 -16.90 9.07 5.37
N ILE A 128 -17.71 10.07 5.73
CA ILE A 128 -19.12 9.92 6.03
C ILE A 128 -19.91 10.68 4.94
N PRO A 129 -20.52 9.95 3.98
CA PRO A 129 -21.36 10.57 2.96
C PRO A 129 -22.69 11.08 3.55
N PRO A 130 -23.40 11.97 2.84
CA PRO A 130 -24.71 12.43 3.27
C PRO A 130 -25.68 11.25 3.31
N LYS A 131 -26.75 11.37 4.11
CA LYS A 131 -27.85 10.40 4.02
C LYS A 131 -28.40 10.42 2.60
N ALA A 132 -28.62 9.25 2.02
CA ALA A 132 -29.24 9.18 0.71
C ALA A 132 -30.73 9.53 0.80
N ASP A 133 -31.21 10.33 -0.15
CA ASP A 133 -32.63 10.72 -0.27
C ASP A 133 -33.47 9.62 -0.95
N ALA A 134 -33.35 8.38 -0.46
CA ALA A 134 -34.08 7.24 -1.01
C ALA A 134 -35.28 6.88 -0.14
N THR A 135 -36.49 7.18 -0.61
CA THR A 135 -37.75 6.65 -0.08
C THR A 135 -38.09 5.33 -0.78
N GLY A 136 -37.66 4.19 -0.22
CA GLY A 136 -37.92 2.85 -0.75
C GLY A 136 -37.18 1.75 0.04
N ALA A 137 -37.62 0.50 -0.07
CA ALA A 137 -37.03 -0.62 0.69
C ALA A 137 -35.69 -1.05 0.08
N GLY A 138 -34.61 -0.93 0.87
CA GLY A 138 -33.28 -1.46 0.58
C GLY A 138 -32.24 -0.42 0.15
N LEU A 139 -31.78 0.43 1.08
CA LEU A 139 -30.66 1.34 0.87
C LEU A 139 -29.38 0.76 1.48
N LEU A 140 -28.32 0.61 0.66
CA LEU A 140 -26.97 0.32 1.13
C LEU A 140 -26.14 1.61 1.08
N GLN A 141 -25.73 2.10 2.25
CA GLN A 141 -24.81 3.22 2.37
C GLN A 141 -23.45 2.71 2.83
N ILE A 142 -22.40 3.06 2.09
CA ILE A 142 -21.02 2.62 2.34
C ILE A 142 -20.22 3.84 2.80
N SER A 143 -19.38 3.64 3.82
CA SER A 143 -18.42 4.62 4.31
C SER A 143 -17.03 4.00 4.26
N PHE A 144 -16.05 4.77 3.81
CA PHE A 144 -14.68 4.30 3.66
C PHE A 144 -13.80 4.86 4.77
N ARG A 145 -12.99 4.00 5.39
CA ARG A 145 -11.93 4.40 6.33
C ARG A 145 -10.58 4.17 5.66
N THR A 146 -9.95 5.25 5.23
CA THR A 146 -8.57 5.22 4.74
C THR A 146 -7.61 5.26 5.91
N ARG A 147 -6.63 4.34 5.93
CA ARG A 147 -5.64 4.23 7.02
C ARG A 147 -4.24 4.39 6.45
N VAL A 148 -3.56 5.44 6.88
CA VAL A 148 -2.27 5.90 6.32
C VAL A 148 -1.20 5.73 7.38
N LYS A 149 -0.06 5.13 7.01
CA LYS A 149 1.07 4.95 7.94
C LYS A 149 1.72 6.30 8.22
N VAL A 150 2.03 6.55 9.49
CA VAL A 150 2.69 7.76 9.99
C VAL A 150 3.94 7.34 10.73
N PHE A 151 5.09 7.64 10.16
CA PHE A 151 6.38 7.28 10.70
C PHE A 151 6.95 8.46 11.48
N PHE A 152 7.23 8.24 12.76
CA PHE A 152 7.91 9.22 13.60
C PHE A 152 9.41 8.91 13.66
N ARG A 153 10.23 9.91 13.32
CA ARG A 153 11.70 9.83 13.40
C ARG A 153 12.22 10.71 14.54
N PRO A 154 12.69 10.14 15.65
CA PRO A 154 13.30 10.92 16.72
C PRO A 154 14.65 11.49 16.27
N ASP A 155 15.20 12.41 17.07
CA ASP A 155 16.52 12.97 16.84
C ASP A 155 17.59 11.88 16.67
N GLY A 156 18.46 12.07 15.68
CA GLY A 156 19.52 11.12 15.33
C GLY A 156 19.09 9.99 14.37
N VAL A 157 17.79 9.78 14.15
CA VAL A 157 17.30 8.85 13.11
C VAL A 157 17.17 9.61 11.80
N LYS A 158 18.20 9.52 10.95
CA LYS A 158 18.21 10.18 9.64
C LYS A 158 17.55 9.31 8.58
N ALA A 159 16.92 9.99 7.61
CA ALA A 159 16.51 9.35 6.37
C ALA A 159 17.75 8.83 5.62
N ASP A 160 17.65 7.62 5.07
CA ASP A 160 18.63 7.06 4.16
C ASP A 160 17.88 6.34 3.03
N ALA A 161 17.94 6.91 1.82
CA ALA A 161 17.28 6.35 0.64
C ALA A 161 17.80 4.94 0.29
N ARG A 162 19.03 4.61 0.71
CA ARG A 162 19.64 3.29 0.51
C ARG A 162 19.51 2.36 1.70
N ALA A 163 18.75 2.73 2.74
CA ALA A 163 18.53 1.88 3.91
C ALA A 163 18.02 0.48 3.53
N HIS A 164 17.19 0.40 2.49
CA HIS A 164 16.66 -0.86 1.96
C HIS A 164 17.76 -1.81 1.43
N GLU A 165 18.94 -1.31 1.08
CA GLU A 165 20.10 -2.11 0.72
C GLU A 165 20.75 -2.79 1.94
N SER A 166 20.47 -2.34 3.16
CA SER A 166 20.99 -3.00 4.36
C SER A 166 20.17 -4.23 4.78
N LEU A 167 19.05 -4.52 4.09
CA LEU A 167 18.26 -5.72 4.32
C LEU A 167 19.10 -6.98 4.13
N ARG A 168 18.99 -7.91 5.08
CA ARG A 168 19.68 -9.21 5.05
C ARG A 168 18.69 -10.31 4.73
N PHE A 169 19.09 -11.21 3.83
CA PHE A 169 18.27 -12.32 3.36
C PHE A 169 19.03 -13.61 3.64
N GLU A 170 18.37 -14.59 4.25
CA GLU A 170 19.00 -15.86 4.62
C GLU A 170 18.02 -17.02 4.50
N VAL A 171 18.39 -18.09 3.77
CA VAL A 171 17.54 -19.27 3.62
C VAL A 171 17.74 -20.21 4.81
N ARG A 172 16.69 -20.42 5.60
CA ARG A 172 16.61 -21.39 6.69
C ARG A 172 16.04 -22.71 6.18
N ARG A 173 16.78 -23.79 6.36
CA ARG A 173 16.36 -25.17 6.01
C ARG A 173 15.95 -26.01 7.23
N GLN A 174 15.76 -25.36 8.38
CA GLN A 174 15.39 -26.04 9.62
C GLN A 174 13.87 -26.24 9.64
N GLY A 175 13.40 -27.39 9.18
CA GLY A 175 11.99 -27.75 9.13
C GLY A 175 11.62 -28.55 7.88
N PRO A 176 10.34 -28.95 7.75
CA PRO A 176 9.85 -29.72 6.60
C PRO A 176 9.91 -28.91 5.28
N GLU A 177 9.86 -27.59 5.36
CA GLU A 177 9.90 -26.69 4.20
C GLU A 177 10.94 -25.58 4.42
N PRO A 178 11.71 -25.20 3.40
CA PRO A 178 12.67 -24.12 3.52
C PRO A 178 11.96 -22.76 3.64
N ARG A 179 12.55 -21.87 4.44
CA ARG A 179 12.05 -20.52 4.72
C ARG A 179 13.08 -19.48 4.34
N LEU A 180 12.62 -18.32 3.90
CA LEU A 180 13.44 -17.13 3.70
C LEU A 180 13.29 -16.20 4.90
N ARG A 181 14.36 -16.06 5.69
CA ARG A 181 14.48 -15.06 6.76
C ARG A 181 14.92 -13.73 6.15
N ILE A 182 14.12 -12.69 6.35
CA ILE A 182 14.48 -11.32 5.97
C ILE A 182 14.66 -10.52 7.26
N THR A 183 15.79 -9.83 7.42
CA THR A 183 16.12 -9.03 8.61
C THR A 183 16.35 -7.58 8.24
N ASN A 184 15.74 -6.68 9.00
CA ASN A 184 15.94 -5.24 8.91
C ASN A 184 16.89 -4.77 10.02
N PRO A 185 18.19 -4.58 9.75
CA PRO A 185 19.11 -4.05 10.75
C PRO A 185 19.04 -2.52 10.90
N THR A 186 18.23 -1.82 10.09
CA THR A 186 18.20 -0.36 10.05
C THR A 186 17.31 0.21 11.16
N PRO A 187 17.50 1.50 11.54
CA PRO A 187 16.59 2.18 12.46
C PRO A 187 15.25 2.58 11.82
N LEU A 188 15.00 2.26 10.55
CA LEU A 188 13.80 2.66 9.79
C LEU A 188 12.90 1.45 9.50
N HIS A 189 11.58 1.64 9.43
CA HIS A 189 10.68 0.58 8.95
C HIS A 189 10.86 0.37 7.45
N GLN A 190 10.87 -0.90 7.03
CA GLN A 190 10.96 -1.28 5.61
C GLN A 190 9.64 -1.92 5.17
N THR A 191 8.92 -1.30 4.24
CA THR A 191 7.68 -1.89 3.68
C THR A 191 8.01 -2.69 2.43
N LEU A 192 8.09 -4.01 2.56
CA LEU A 192 8.32 -4.95 1.46
C LEU A 192 7.04 -5.17 0.65
N LEU A 193 7.17 -5.13 -0.68
CA LEU A 193 6.07 -5.41 -1.62
C LEU A 193 6.16 -6.83 -2.18
N ASP A 194 7.34 -7.19 -2.67
CA ASP A 194 7.58 -8.47 -3.32
C ASP A 194 8.99 -8.97 -3.02
N VAL A 195 9.12 -10.29 -2.96
CA VAL A 195 10.40 -11.00 -2.82
C VAL A 195 10.36 -12.23 -3.72
N VAL A 196 11.27 -12.24 -4.68
CA VAL A 196 11.29 -13.16 -5.83
C VAL A 196 12.66 -13.80 -5.92
N MET A 197 12.72 -15.11 -6.17
CA MET A 197 13.98 -15.83 -6.37
C MET A 197 13.98 -16.46 -7.76
N GLY A 198 15.03 -16.21 -8.53
CA GLY A 198 15.20 -16.81 -9.86
C GLY A 198 15.75 -15.85 -10.92
N SER A 199 16.14 -16.43 -12.05
CA SER A 199 16.67 -15.74 -13.22
C SER A 199 15.66 -14.81 -13.93
N ALA A 200 14.36 -15.08 -13.81
CA ALA A 200 13.28 -14.19 -14.27
C ALA A 200 12.51 -13.65 -13.06
N ARG A 201 12.17 -12.34 -13.06
CA ARG A 201 11.30 -11.69 -12.06
C ARG A 201 9.87 -12.28 -11.94
N ASN A 202 9.62 -13.42 -12.58
CA ASN A 202 8.32 -14.07 -12.71
C ASN A 202 8.11 -15.26 -11.75
N HIS A 203 9.09 -15.57 -10.89
CA HIS A 203 9.00 -16.66 -9.91
C HIS A 203 8.81 -16.12 -8.48
N HIS A 204 7.58 -15.73 -8.13
CA HIS A 204 7.26 -15.22 -6.78
C HIS A 204 7.59 -16.29 -5.73
N ALA A 205 8.64 -16.04 -4.94
CA ALA A 205 9.22 -17.03 -4.05
C ALA A 205 8.79 -16.86 -2.59
N ALA A 206 8.00 -15.82 -2.28
CA ALA A 206 7.35 -15.69 -1.00
C ALA A 206 6.05 -14.90 -1.13
N ARG A 207 4.92 -15.55 -0.86
CA ARG A 207 3.63 -14.88 -0.63
C ARG A 207 3.36 -14.85 0.87
N ASN A 208 2.54 -13.89 1.31
CA ASN A 208 2.19 -13.61 2.71
C ASN A 208 3.28 -12.88 3.51
N LEU A 209 3.57 -11.63 3.13
CA LEU A 209 4.47 -10.73 3.88
C LEU A 209 3.87 -10.25 5.24
N GLY A 210 2.75 -10.81 5.69
CA GLY A 210 1.92 -10.27 6.79
C GLY A 210 1.24 -8.95 6.38
N GLU A 211 0.29 -8.45 7.16
CA GLU A 211 -0.30 -7.13 6.88
C GLU A 211 0.67 -6.01 7.31
N PRO A 212 1.22 -5.20 6.36
CA PRO A 212 1.33 -5.36 4.91
C PRO A 212 2.82 -5.34 4.51
N GLY A 213 3.57 -6.40 4.84
CA GLY A 213 4.99 -6.51 4.54
C GLY A 213 5.90 -5.51 5.25
N MET A 214 5.44 -4.90 6.33
CA MET A 214 6.22 -3.90 7.06
C MET A 214 7.13 -4.55 8.11
N LEU A 215 8.43 -4.40 7.91
CA LEU A 215 9.47 -4.91 8.79
C LEU A 215 9.98 -3.80 9.71
N ALA A 216 9.70 -3.92 11.00
CA ALA A 216 10.13 -2.95 12.01
C ALA A 216 11.67 -2.87 12.17
N PRO A 217 12.20 -1.78 12.72
CA PRO A 217 13.62 -1.65 13.04
C PRO A 217 14.13 -2.79 13.91
N GLY A 218 15.18 -3.48 13.46
CA GLY A 218 15.78 -4.64 14.14
C GLY A 218 14.97 -5.94 14.03
N ALA A 219 13.80 -5.92 13.40
CA ALA A 219 12.95 -7.09 13.28
C ALA A 219 13.36 -8.00 12.11
N SER A 220 12.85 -9.22 12.16
CA SER A 220 12.93 -10.15 11.04
C SER A 220 11.59 -10.83 10.80
N ILE A 221 11.40 -11.32 9.57
CA ILE A 221 10.25 -12.13 9.17
C ILE A 221 10.74 -13.41 8.50
N ASP A 222 10.02 -14.52 8.72
CA ASP A 222 10.26 -15.81 8.07
C ASP A 222 9.15 -16.12 7.09
N LEU A 223 9.48 -16.09 5.81
CA LEU A 223 8.54 -16.38 4.73
C LEU A 223 8.71 -17.81 4.27
N LEU A 224 7.59 -18.51 4.06
CA LEU A 224 7.63 -19.82 3.44
C LEU A 224 8.05 -19.69 1.97
N ILE A 225 8.92 -20.58 1.49
CA ILE A 225 9.29 -20.69 0.07
C ILE A 225 8.38 -21.74 -0.56
N PRO A 226 7.33 -21.36 -1.33
CA PRO A 226 6.38 -22.32 -1.87
C PRO A 226 7.05 -23.32 -2.81
N GLY A 227 6.76 -24.61 -2.63
CA GLY A 227 7.37 -25.68 -3.43
C GLY A 227 8.84 -25.97 -3.13
N GLY A 228 9.42 -25.32 -2.10
CA GLY A 228 10.77 -25.60 -1.62
C GLY A 228 11.90 -25.28 -2.60
N ARG A 229 11.59 -24.63 -3.73
CA ARG A 229 12.56 -24.29 -4.76
C ARG A 229 13.38 -23.10 -4.29
N ILE A 230 14.52 -23.39 -3.69
CA ILE A 230 15.55 -22.40 -3.37
C ILE A 230 16.21 -22.01 -4.68
N ALA A 231 16.57 -20.72 -4.84
CA ALA A 231 17.31 -20.26 -6.00
C ALA A 231 18.56 -21.12 -6.21
N ASP A 232 18.83 -21.54 -7.45
CA ASP A 232 20.05 -22.27 -7.78
C ASP A 232 21.29 -21.38 -7.55
N ALA A 233 22.47 -21.98 -7.42
CA ALA A 233 23.71 -21.21 -7.26
C ALA A 233 23.88 -20.21 -8.42
N GLY A 234 23.91 -18.92 -8.11
CA GLY A 234 23.97 -17.84 -9.10
C GLY A 234 22.63 -17.21 -9.49
N GLU A 235 21.48 -17.77 -9.08
CA GLU A 235 20.19 -17.10 -9.29
C GLU A 235 19.99 -15.96 -8.28
N PRO A 236 19.69 -14.73 -8.75
CA PRO A 236 19.51 -13.60 -7.85
C PRO A 236 18.21 -13.69 -7.05
N LEU A 237 18.23 -13.08 -5.87
CA LEU A 237 17.04 -12.70 -5.12
C LEU A 237 16.70 -11.25 -5.45
N TRP A 238 15.48 -11.00 -5.89
CA TRP A 238 14.93 -9.67 -6.13
C TRP A 238 13.97 -9.30 -5.02
N TYR A 239 13.96 -8.03 -4.65
CA TYR A 239 13.01 -7.50 -3.69
C TYR A 239 12.64 -6.07 -4.05
N CYS A 240 11.44 -5.66 -3.67
CA CYS A 240 10.99 -4.27 -3.81
C CYS A 240 10.42 -3.77 -2.49
N VAL A 241 10.73 -2.52 -2.16
CA VAL A 241 10.22 -1.80 -0.98
C VAL A 241 9.51 -0.52 -1.40
N ILE A 242 8.73 0.07 -0.49
CA ILE A 242 8.21 1.44 -0.64
C ILE A 242 9.08 2.41 0.17
N ASP A 243 9.54 3.47 -0.48
CA ASP A 243 10.30 4.56 0.14
C ASP A 243 9.40 5.60 0.84
N ASP A 244 9.99 6.68 1.35
CA ASP A 244 9.30 7.75 2.07
C ASP A 244 8.30 8.53 1.20
N ALA A 245 8.57 8.65 -0.09
CA ALA A 245 7.71 9.33 -1.06
C ALA A 245 6.56 8.43 -1.53
N GLY A 246 6.54 7.15 -1.12
CA GLY A 246 5.56 6.19 -1.59
C GLY A 246 5.92 5.55 -2.93
N VAL A 247 7.17 5.68 -3.37
CA VAL A 247 7.70 5.13 -4.62
C VAL A 247 8.30 3.74 -4.38
N GLU A 248 8.12 2.85 -5.35
CA GLU A 248 8.72 1.52 -5.33
C GLU A 248 10.23 1.60 -5.64
N LEU A 249 11.04 1.06 -4.74
CA LEU A 249 12.49 0.87 -4.92
C LEU A 249 12.80 -0.62 -4.94
N CYS A 250 13.40 -1.09 -6.03
CA CYS A 250 13.75 -2.50 -6.18
C CYS A 250 15.26 -2.72 -6.14
N GLY A 251 15.68 -3.75 -5.43
CA GLY A 251 17.06 -4.20 -5.34
C GLY A 251 17.21 -5.67 -5.70
N SER A 252 18.46 -6.11 -5.81
CA SER A 252 18.81 -7.53 -5.95
C SER A 252 19.97 -7.92 -5.05
N ARG A 253 20.01 -9.20 -4.68
CA ARG A 253 21.13 -9.82 -3.95
C ARG A 253 21.59 -11.04 -4.74
N ALA A 254 22.90 -11.27 -4.74
CA ALA A 254 23.46 -12.53 -5.22
C ALA A 254 22.84 -13.70 -4.45
N SER A 255 22.76 -14.87 -5.09
CA SER A 255 22.09 -16.05 -4.56
C SER A 255 22.43 -16.25 -3.08
N VAL A 256 21.41 -16.29 -2.23
CA VAL A 256 21.55 -16.49 -0.80
C VAL A 256 22.00 -17.93 -0.57
N GLY A 257 23.32 -18.15 -0.58
CA GLY A 257 23.94 -19.43 -0.30
C GLY A 257 23.54 -19.94 1.08
N ALA A 258 23.47 -21.27 1.22
CA ALA A 258 23.13 -21.91 2.49
C ALA A 258 24.02 -21.36 3.60
N ALA A 259 23.42 -20.86 4.68
CA ALA A 259 24.16 -20.66 5.92
C ALA A 259 24.74 -22.02 6.32
N GLY A 260 26.07 -22.07 6.38
CA GLY A 260 26.85 -23.28 6.65
C GLY A 260 26.43 -23.94 7.96
N ARG A 261 26.51 -25.27 7.95
CA ARG A 261 26.60 -26.10 9.16
C ARG A 261 27.87 -25.77 9.94
#